data_AF-A0A640SU73-F1
#
_entry.id   AF-A0A640SU73-F1
#
_cell.length_a   1.000
_cell.length_b   1.000
_cell.length_c   1.000
_cell.angle_alpha   90.00
_cell.angle_beta   90.00
_cell.angle_gamma   90.00
#
_symmetry.space_group_name_H-M   'P 1'
#
loop_
_entity.id
_entity.type
_entity.pdbx_description
1 polymer ?
#
loop_
_entity_poly.entity_id
_entity_poly.type
_entity_poly.pdbx_seq_one_letter_code
_entity_poly.pdbx_strand_id
1 'polypeptide(L)'
;MFWFLLIAMVVVVAAVTLVVVGGGDGGGLRDSEPDRLHDPLPEDRPVARADVDAVRLPVTVRGYRMNDVDDVLDRLGAELAERDARIAELEAALAGAHASAMGGPGLIQDGPPVLGPVPETGPAPGPGDRKSADAPEAPGPRPDDEERA
;
A
#
# COMPACT_ATOMS: atom_id res chain seq x y z
N MET A 1 39.28 58.48 -24.52
CA MET A 1 38.38 58.52 -23.35
C MET A 1 37.36 57.38 -23.40
N PHE A 2 36.44 57.33 -24.38
CA PHE A 2 35.41 56.28 -24.49
C PHE A 2 35.93 54.83 -24.53
N TRP A 3 36.95 54.55 -25.36
CA TRP A 3 37.57 53.22 -25.46
C TRP A 3 38.14 52.71 -24.14
N PHE A 4 38.72 53.59 -23.33
CA PHE A 4 39.24 53.23 -22.01
C PHE A 4 38.11 52.83 -21.05
N LEU A 5 36.98 53.55 -21.08
CA LEU A 5 35.79 53.20 -20.29
C LEU A 5 35.19 51.86 -20.73
N LEU A 6 35.17 51.58 -22.03
CA LEU A 6 34.68 50.30 -22.56
C LEU A 6 35.57 49.14 -22.11
N ILE A 7 36.90 49.29 -22.23
CA ILE A 7 37.85 48.27 -21.75
C ILE A 7 37.73 48.09 -20.24
N ALA A 8 37.63 49.17 -19.47
CA ALA A 8 37.42 49.08 -18.02
C ALA A 8 36.12 48.35 -17.67
N MET A 9 35.02 48.61 -18.39
CA MET A 9 33.76 47.90 -18.21
C MET A 9 33.93 46.40 -18.48
N VAL A 10 34.56 46.02 -19.59
CA VAL A 10 34.78 44.60 -19.95
C VAL A 10 35.64 43.90 -18.90
N VAL A 11 36.69 44.56 -18.41
CA VAL A 11 37.55 44.00 -17.35
C VAL A 11 36.78 43.80 -16.05
N VAL A 12 35.95 44.77 -15.65
CA VAL A 12 35.10 44.65 -14.45
C VAL A 12 34.10 43.52 -14.60
N VAL A 13 33.40 43.45 -15.74
CA VAL A 13 32.45 42.37 -16.03
C VAL A 13 33.15 41.01 -16.00
N ALA A 14 34.29 40.88 -16.68
CA ALA A 14 35.07 39.65 -16.72
C ALA A 14 35.53 39.23 -15.31
N ALA A 15 36.06 40.16 -14.52
CA ALA A 15 36.48 39.90 -13.14
C ALA A 15 35.30 39.47 -12.25
N VAL A 16 34.16 40.17 -12.35
CA VAL A 16 32.94 39.81 -11.60
C VAL A 16 32.44 38.44 -12.03
N THR A 17 32.40 38.14 -13.34
CA THR A 17 32.00 36.82 -13.82
C THR A 17 32.94 35.73 -13.33
N LEU A 18 34.25 35.98 -13.28
CA LEU A 18 35.23 35.02 -12.77
C LEU A 18 35.06 34.79 -11.27
N VAL A 19 34.72 35.82 -10.49
CA VAL A 19 34.41 35.68 -9.06
C VAL A 19 33.10 34.95 -8.83
N VAL A 20 32.07 35.20 -9.65
CA VAL A 20 30.76 34.54 -9.51
C VAL A 20 30.82 33.08 -9.98
N VAL A 21 31.52 32.80 -11.07
CA VAL A 21 31.67 31.45 -11.64
C VAL A 21 32.76 30.66 -10.93
N GLY A 22 33.82 31.31 -10.45
CA GLY A 22 34.97 30.71 -9.79
C GLY A 22 34.97 30.80 -8.26
N GLY A 23 33.99 31.46 -7.65
CA GLY A 23 33.80 31.57 -6.20
C GLY A 23 33.30 30.30 -5.52
N GLY A 24 33.55 29.12 -6.11
CA GLY A 24 33.26 27.81 -5.51
C GLY A 24 34.38 27.29 -4.62
N ASP A 25 35.61 27.82 -4.70
CA ASP A 25 36.75 27.33 -3.93
C ASP A 25 37.35 28.41 -3.03
N GLY A 26 36.84 28.50 -1.80
CA GLY A 26 37.60 29.03 -0.67
C GLY A 26 37.10 30.36 -0.10
N GLY A 27 36.21 30.29 0.90
CA GLY A 27 36.07 31.40 1.85
C GLY A 27 34.77 31.48 2.65
N GLY A 28 34.64 30.67 3.71
CA GLY A 28 34.11 31.20 4.98
C GLY A 28 32.60 31.28 5.21
N LEU A 29 31.76 30.71 4.35
CA LEU A 29 30.45 30.20 4.76
C LEU A 29 30.58 28.68 4.64
N ARG A 30 30.24 27.91 5.69
CA ARG A 30 29.99 26.48 5.50
C ARG A 30 29.00 26.41 4.33
N ASP A 31 29.39 25.72 3.25
CA ASP A 31 28.43 25.33 2.24
C ASP A 31 27.19 24.84 2.98
N SER A 32 26.07 25.52 2.76
CA SER A 32 24.81 24.93 3.16
C SER A 32 24.75 23.65 2.38
N GLU A 33 24.90 22.51 3.07
CA GLU A 33 24.75 21.17 2.49
C GLU A 33 23.58 21.25 1.51
N PRO A 34 23.80 21.00 0.20
CA PRO A 34 22.81 21.23 -0.83
C PRO A 34 21.46 20.73 -0.33
N ASP A 35 20.49 21.64 -0.23
CA ASP A 35 19.21 21.44 0.47
C ASP A 35 18.54 20.16 -0.05
N ARG A 36 18.80 19.05 0.65
CA ARG A 36 18.18 17.73 0.59
C ARG A 36 17.69 17.28 -0.80
N LEU A 37 18.57 17.24 -1.79
CA LEU A 37 18.33 16.45 -3.01
C LEU A 37 18.72 14.97 -2.82
N HIS A 38 19.46 14.64 -1.76
CA HIS A 38 19.78 13.27 -1.41
C HIS A 38 18.75 12.72 -0.43
N ASP A 39 17.71 12.08 -0.97
CA ASP A 39 16.92 11.11 -0.21
C ASP A 39 17.49 9.71 -0.52
N PRO A 40 18.30 9.14 0.39
CA PRO A 40 18.91 7.84 0.15
C PRO A 40 17.85 6.74 0.15
N LEU A 41 18.11 5.67 -0.61
CA LEU A 41 17.29 4.47 -0.54
C LEU A 41 17.33 3.88 0.88
N PRO A 42 16.26 3.19 1.31
CA PRO A 42 16.22 2.57 2.63
C PRO A 42 17.38 1.58 2.81
N GLU A 43 18.14 1.74 3.90
CA GLU A 43 19.26 0.85 4.26
C GLU A 43 18.84 -0.26 5.23
N ASP A 44 17.72 -0.07 5.92
CA ASP A 44 17.20 -0.95 6.97
C ASP A 44 16.24 -2.02 6.46
N ARG A 45 15.75 -1.87 5.22
CA ARG A 45 14.83 -2.80 4.57
C ARG A 45 15.15 -2.98 3.08
N PRO A 46 14.67 -4.07 2.45
CA PRO A 46 14.75 -4.21 1.00
C PRO A 46 14.08 -3.03 0.27
N VAL A 47 14.70 -2.64 -0.85
CA VAL A 47 14.18 -1.60 -1.74
C VAL A 47 12.94 -2.13 -2.44
N ALA A 48 11.86 -1.35 -2.43
CA ALA A 48 10.65 -1.62 -3.19
C ALA A 48 10.57 -0.71 -4.41
N ARG A 49 9.69 -1.04 -5.37
CA ARG A 49 9.46 -0.21 -6.56
C ARG A 49 9.16 1.26 -6.22
N ALA A 50 8.32 1.50 -5.22
CA ALA A 50 7.96 2.85 -4.80
C ALA A 50 9.15 3.69 -4.32
N ASP A 51 10.18 3.04 -3.77
CA ASP A 51 11.40 3.72 -3.32
C ASP A 51 12.26 4.15 -4.52
N VAL A 52 12.29 3.33 -5.59
CA VAL A 52 12.96 3.68 -6.85
C VAL A 52 12.25 4.85 -7.53
N ASP A 53 10.91 4.82 -7.58
CA ASP A 53 10.09 5.88 -8.17
C ASP A 53 10.22 7.22 -7.42
N ALA A 54 10.53 7.18 -6.13
CA ALA A 54 10.69 8.36 -5.28
C ALA A 54 12.11 8.95 -5.33
N VAL A 55 13.10 8.20 -5.83
CA VAL A 55 14.51 8.59 -5.78
C VAL A 55 14.76 9.88 -6.58
N ARG A 56 15.57 10.77 -6.01
CA ARG A 56 15.99 12.02 -6.65
C ARG A 56 17.49 12.02 -6.84
N LEU A 57 17.93 11.97 -8.10
CA LEU A 57 19.35 11.98 -8.44
C LEU A 57 19.79 13.42 -8.74
N PRO A 58 20.89 13.92 -8.12
CA PRO A 58 21.41 15.25 -8.39
C PRO A 58 21.98 15.37 -9.81
N VAL A 59 21.81 16.53 -10.42
CA VAL A 59 22.36 16.84 -11.76
C VAL A 59 23.77 17.41 -11.62
N THR A 60 24.70 16.88 -12.42
CA THR A 60 26.10 17.32 -12.43
C THR A 60 26.52 17.78 -13.83
N VAL A 61 27.59 18.61 -13.92
CA VAL A 61 28.13 19.13 -15.20
C VAL A 61 28.50 17.99 -16.17
N ARG A 62 28.89 16.84 -15.62
CA ARG A 62 29.15 15.61 -16.38
C ARG A 62 28.45 14.45 -15.68
N GLY A 63 27.39 13.95 -16.30
CA GLY A 63 26.61 12.82 -15.81
C GLY A 63 26.06 11.98 -16.95
N TYR A 64 25.32 10.93 -16.58
CA TYR A 64 24.53 10.17 -17.53
C TYR A 64 23.37 11.02 -18.07
N ARG A 65 22.81 10.65 -19.21
CA ARG A 65 21.60 11.32 -19.73
C ARG A 65 20.42 10.92 -18.86
N MET A 66 19.61 11.90 -18.46
CA MET A 66 18.46 11.68 -17.60
C MET A 66 17.50 10.63 -18.19
N ASN A 67 17.14 10.77 -19.46
CA ASN A 67 16.24 9.82 -20.13
C ASN A 67 16.78 8.38 -20.11
N ASP A 68 18.07 8.17 -20.37
CA ASP A 68 18.66 6.83 -20.37
C ASP A 68 18.66 6.22 -18.96
N VAL A 69 18.86 7.06 -17.93
CA VAL A 69 18.80 6.64 -16.53
C VAL A 69 17.36 6.32 -16.14
N ASP A 70 16.40 7.17 -16.49
CA ASP A 70 14.98 7.00 -16.20
C ASP A 70 14.45 5.72 -16.86
N ASP A 71 14.75 5.48 -18.14
CA ASP A 71 14.36 4.26 -18.86
C ASP A 71 14.91 2.99 -18.17
N VAL A 72 16.14 3.05 -17.66
CA VAL A 72 16.75 1.94 -16.92
C VAL A 72 16.10 1.76 -15.56
N LEU A 73 15.85 2.84 -14.81
CA LEU A 73 15.21 2.79 -13.50
C LEU A 73 13.76 2.29 -13.60
N ASP A 74 13.00 2.74 -14.59
CA ASP A 74 11.63 2.29 -14.85
C ASP A 74 11.58 0.79 -15.13
N ARG A 75 12.52 0.30 -15.96
CA ARG A 75 12.64 -1.12 -16.24
C ARG A 75 13.02 -1.91 -14.99
N LEU A 76 14.00 -1.45 -14.23
CA LEU A 76 14.42 -2.11 -13.00
C LEU A 76 13.30 -2.11 -11.95
N GLY A 77 12.54 -1.02 -11.82
CA GLY A 77 11.38 -0.92 -10.94
C GLY A 77 10.27 -1.89 -11.33
N ALA A 78 10.04 -2.10 -12.62
CA ALA A 78 9.10 -3.12 -13.11
C ALA A 78 9.58 -4.54 -12.78
N GLU A 79 10.85 -4.87 -13.03
CA GLU A 79 11.44 -6.17 -12.71
C GLU A 79 11.44 -6.45 -11.20
N LEU A 80 11.66 -5.41 -10.38
CA LEU A 80 11.59 -5.50 -8.91
C LEU A 80 10.18 -5.83 -8.45
N ALA A 81 9.16 -5.13 -8.96
CA ALA A 81 7.77 -5.43 -8.62
C ALA A 81 7.33 -6.84 -9.03
N GLU A 82 7.79 -7.34 -10.18
CA GLU A 82 7.54 -8.72 -10.60
C GLU A 82 8.18 -9.73 -9.63
N ARG A 83 9.43 -9.48 -9.21
CA ARG A 83 10.13 -10.33 -8.23
C ARG A 83 9.43 -10.32 -6.88
N ASP A 84 9.04 -9.16 -6.39
CA ASP A 84 8.36 -9.01 -5.10
C ASP A 84 7.01 -9.72 -5.10
N ALA A 85 6.24 -9.58 -6.19
CA ALA A 85 4.99 -10.32 -6.37
C ALA A 85 5.24 -11.84 -6.34
N ARG A 86 6.29 -12.30 -7.04
CA ARG A 86 6.64 -13.72 -7.06
C ARG A 86 7.07 -14.24 -5.69
N ILE A 87 7.82 -13.45 -4.93
CA ILE A 87 8.21 -13.79 -3.56
C ILE A 87 6.96 -13.89 -2.68
N ALA A 88 6.05 -12.93 -2.74
CA ALA A 88 4.81 -12.94 -1.97
C ALA A 88 3.94 -14.18 -2.28
N GLU A 89 3.85 -14.59 -3.55
CA GLU A 89 3.17 -15.84 -3.93
C GLU A 89 3.82 -17.08 -3.30
N LEU A 90 5.15 -17.17 -3.34
CA LEU A 90 5.90 -18.30 -2.79
C LEU A 90 5.77 -18.36 -1.26
N GLU A 91 5.85 -17.21 -0.59
CA GLU A 91 5.68 -17.09 0.85
C GLU A 91 4.25 -17.46 1.27
N ALA A 92 3.24 -17.02 0.52
CA ALA A 92 1.85 -17.42 0.77
C ALA A 92 1.63 -18.93 0.59
N ALA A 93 2.23 -19.53 -0.44
CA ALA A 93 2.16 -20.97 -0.66
C ALA A 93 2.84 -21.75 0.48
N LEU A 94 4.01 -21.29 0.95
CA LEU A 94 4.72 -21.89 2.08
C LEU A 94 3.90 -21.77 3.37
N ALA A 95 3.36 -20.59 3.65
CA ALA A 95 2.50 -20.35 4.81
C ALA A 95 1.25 -21.24 4.78
N GLY A 96 0.60 -21.38 3.62
CA GLY A 96 -0.55 -22.28 3.44
C GLY A 96 -0.21 -23.75 3.66
N ALA A 97 0.93 -24.21 3.14
CA ALA A 97 1.41 -25.57 3.37
C ALA A 97 1.70 -25.83 4.86
N HIS A 98 2.32 -24.88 5.55
CA HIS A 98 2.61 -24.99 6.98
C HIS A 98 1.33 -24.98 7.83
N ALA A 99 0.36 -24.13 7.48
CA ALA A 99 -0.95 -24.12 8.13
C ALA A 99 -1.70 -25.45 7.93
N SER A 100 -1.65 -26.04 6.73
CA SER A 100 -2.26 -27.35 6.46
C SER A 100 -1.58 -28.49 7.23
N ALA A 101 -0.27 -28.40 7.48
CA ALA A 101 0.46 -29.38 8.27
C ALA A 101 0.15 -29.28 9.78
N MET A 102 -0.02 -28.05 10.30
CA MET A 102 -0.37 -27.81 11.72
C MET A 102 -1.86 -28.01 12.01
N GLY A 103 -2.73 -27.61 11.08
CA GLY A 103 -4.19 -27.68 11.19
C GLY A 103 -4.75 -29.04 10.77
N GLY A 104 -4.13 -30.14 11.21
CA GLY A 104 -4.47 -31.50 10.81
C GLY A 104 -5.98 -31.79 10.78
N PRO A 105 -6.43 -32.84 10.04
CA PRO A 105 -7.79 -33.02 9.53
C PRO A 105 -8.96 -32.97 10.55
N GLY A 106 -8.70 -32.89 11.85
CA GLY A 106 -9.70 -32.77 12.90
C GLY A 106 -10.20 -31.34 13.19
N LEU A 107 -9.54 -30.27 12.73
CA LEU A 107 -9.93 -28.88 13.05
C LEU A 107 -10.92 -28.26 12.03
N ILE A 108 -11.11 -28.90 10.88
CA ILE A 108 -12.01 -28.46 9.79
C ILE A 108 -13.26 -29.37 9.72
N GLN A 109 -13.33 -30.41 10.56
CA GLN A 109 -14.45 -31.36 10.59
C GLN A 109 -15.61 -30.95 11.53
N ASP A 110 -15.56 -29.75 12.12
CA ASP A 110 -16.75 -29.18 12.76
C ASP A 110 -17.45 -28.29 11.74
N GLY A 111 -18.47 -28.86 11.09
CA GLY A 111 -19.48 -28.06 10.39
C GLY A 111 -20.02 -26.95 11.30
N PRO A 112 -20.64 -25.89 10.75
CA PRO A 112 -21.16 -24.79 11.57
C PRO A 112 -21.92 -25.41 12.74
N PRO A 113 -21.73 -24.94 13.99
CA PRO A 113 -22.43 -25.52 15.12
C PRO A 113 -23.90 -25.46 14.76
N VAL A 114 -24.47 -26.63 14.44
CA VAL A 114 -25.89 -26.77 14.28
C VAL A 114 -26.37 -26.52 15.69
N LEU A 115 -26.79 -25.28 15.93
CA LEU A 115 -27.52 -24.89 17.11
C LEU A 115 -28.77 -25.77 17.06
N GLY A 116 -28.67 -26.96 17.65
CA GLY A 116 -29.76 -27.90 17.75
C GLY A 116 -30.95 -27.17 18.38
N PRO A 117 -32.19 -27.55 18.04
CA PRO A 117 -33.36 -26.89 18.59
C PRO A 117 -33.22 -26.89 20.12
N VAL A 118 -33.20 -25.67 20.68
CA VAL A 118 -33.20 -25.46 22.13
C VAL A 118 -34.37 -26.28 22.69
N PRO A 119 -34.13 -27.23 23.62
CA PRO A 119 -35.24 -27.94 24.24
C PRO A 119 -35.98 -26.93 25.12
N GLU A 120 -37.12 -26.47 24.60
CA GLU A 120 -38.18 -25.78 25.36
C GLU A 120 -38.42 -26.57 26.65
N THR A 121 -37.88 -26.05 27.74
CA THR A 121 -38.05 -26.63 29.07
C THR A 121 -39.36 -26.08 29.62
N GLY A 122 -40.43 -26.86 29.51
CA GLY A 122 -41.64 -26.65 30.30
C GLY A 122 -42.22 -28.00 30.75
N PRO A 123 -43.01 -28.07 31.85
CA PRO A 123 -43.44 -26.99 32.74
C PRO A 123 -43.23 -27.29 34.24
N ALA A 124 -43.03 -26.25 35.07
CA ALA A 124 -43.26 -26.34 36.51
C ALA A 124 -44.69 -25.84 36.83
N PRO A 125 -45.47 -26.53 37.70
CA PRO A 125 -46.87 -26.18 37.95
C PRO A 125 -46.98 -25.11 39.04
N GLY A 126 -47.78 -24.08 38.78
CA GLY A 126 -48.22 -23.08 39.75
C GLY A 126 -49.75 -22.96 39.75
N PRO A 127 -50.44 -22.87 40.91
CA PRO A 127 -51.89 -23.00 40.99
C PRO A 127 -52.62 -21.64 41.00
N GLY A 128 -53.83 -21.63 40.40
CA GLY A 128 -54.92 -20.64 40.57
C GLY A 128 -54.69 -19.31 39.85
N ASP A 129 -55.65 -18.65 39.19
CA ASP A 129 -57.10 -18.68 39.29
C ASP A 129 -57.73 -18.09 38.00
N ARG A 130 -58.76 -18.78 37.50
CA ARG A 130 -60.01 -18.32 36.85
C ARG A 130 -60.06 -16.88 36.25
N LYS A 131 -60.49 -16.75 34.99
CA LYS A 131 -61.91 -16.49 34.60
C LYS A 131 -62.08 -15.82 33.21
N SER A 132 -62.98 -16.41 32.39
CA SER A 132 -63.84 -15.81 31.33
C SER A 132 -63.18 -15.30 30.03
N ALA A 133 -63.78 -15.41 28.85
CA ALA A 133 -65.06 -15.95 28.38
C ALA A 133 -65.02 -16.14 26.84
N ASP A 134 -65.96 -16.96 26.34
CA ASP A 134 -66.59 -16.97 25.00
C ASP A 134 -65.73 -16.96 23.71
N ALA A 135 -65.60 -18.15 23.11
CA ALA A 135 -66.36 -18.66 21.94
C ALA A 135 -66.48 -17.78 20.65
N PRO A 136 -66.88 -18.35 19.50
CA PRO A 136 -66.00 -19.05 18.55
C PRO A 136 -66.24 -18.58 17.09
N GLU A 137 -65.30 -18.81 16.16
CA GLU A 137 -65.73 -18.97 14.77
C GLU A 137 -64.81 -19.86 13.94
N ALA A 138 -65.46 -20.52 13.01
CA ALA A 138 -65.19 -21.81 12.44
C ALA A 138 -64.36 -21.73 11.13
N PRO A 139 -63.97 -22.88 10.57
CA PRO A 139 -62.95 -23.01 9.55
C PRO A 139 -63.52 -23.00 8.12
N GLY A 140 -62.67 -22.69 7.14
CA GLY A 140 -62.98 -22.81 5.72
C GLY A 140 -61.82 -23.46 4.95
N PRO A 141 -62.11 -24.18 3.84
CA PRO A 141 -61.41 -25.42 3.49
C PRO A 141 -60.42 -25.30 2.32
N ARG A 142 -59.67 -26.39 2.17
CA ARG A 142 -58.77 -26.84 1.08
C ARG A 142 -59.55 -27.08 -0.26
N PRO A 143 -59.03 -27.89 -1.20
CA PRO A 143 -57.80 -27.93 -2.02
C PRO A 143 -58.19 -27.71 -3.52
N ASP A 144 -57.34 -27.81 -4.55
CA ASP A 144 -57.08 -29.04 -5.35
C ASP A 144 -56.29 -28.68 -6.63
N ASP A 145 -55.32 -29.55 -6.97
CA ASP A 145 -54.95 -30.15 -8.28
C ASP A 145 -55.21 -29.44 -9.64
N GLU A 146 -54.16 -29.42 -10.49
CA GLU A 146 -54.14 -29.71 -11.96
C GLU A 146 -52.73 -29.36 -12.50
N GLU A 147 -51.77 -30.28 -12.63
CA GLU A 147 -51.55 -31.25 -13.72
C GLU A 147 -51.99 -30.83 -15.15
N ARG A 148 -51.01 -30.85 -16.08
CA ARG A 148 -51.07 -30.94 -17.56
C ARG A 148 -51.53 -29.73 -18.40
N ALA A 149 -50.58 -29.16 -19.14
CA ALA A 149 -50.53 -29.24 -20.63
C ALA A 149 -49.13 -28.83 -21.14
#